data_AF-A0A935BK93-F1
#
_entry.id   AF-A0A935BK93-F1
#
_cell.length_a   1.000
_cell.length_b   1.000
_cell.length_c   1.000
_cell.angle_alpha   90.00
_cell.angle_beta   90.00
_cell.angle_gamma   90.00
#
_symmetry.space_group_name_H-M   'P 1'
#
loop_
_entity.id
_entity.type
_entity.pdbx_description
1 polymer ?
#
loop_
_entity_poly.entity_id
_entity_poly.type
_entity_poly.pdbx_seq_one_letter_code
_entity_poly.pdbx_strand_id
1 'polypeptide(L)'
;MKDDPEIDLEHFGMTLTDTSRVYVSKKGIIHLVDEWEVLKNPDGETRERRQRQKQSQNINSDIPLRWSGKFIKKEDAAHKFIFTHKRQLIHVNGLTYDFLYEMAKELHERNSLMLLRGGEKGDQPIIMTRGAKPYNAFLEGRIDGDSYLLVLQLSNMELKRPPMSEPGAVATGSSTTKKSPAKTAKKK
;
A
#
# COMPACT_ATOMS: atom_id res chain seq x y z
N MET A 1 -34.47 -27.05 6.47
CA MET A 1 -33.11 -26.54 6.73
C MET A 1 -32.35 -27.46 7.71
N LYS A 2 -32.59 -28.77 7.64
CA LYS A 2 -31.82 -29.82 8.30
C LYS A 2 -31.16 -30.62 7.16
N ASP A 3 -29.88 -30.90 7.29
CA ASP A 3 -29.03 -31.69 6.38
C ASP A 3 -28.47 -30.97 5.13
N ASP A 4 -27.79 -29.85 5.32
CA ASP A 4 -26.73 -29.46 4.36
C ASP A 4 -25.40 -30.13 4.82
N PRO A 5 -24.91 -31.18 4.11
CA PRO A 5 -23.74 -31.94 4.52
C PRO A 5 -22.42 -31.14 4.44
N GLU A 6 -22.42 -29.96 3.81
CA GLU A 6 -21.25 -29.07 3.74
C GLU A 6 -21.13 -28.14 4.96
N ILE A 7 -22.18 -28.06 5.80
CA ILE A 7 -22.21 -27.19 6.97
C ILE A 7 -22.08 -28.03 8.23
N ASP A 8 -20.87 -28.08 8.76
CA ASP A 8 -20.62 -28.61 10.10
C ASP A 8 -21.20 -27.65 11.15
N LEU A 9 -22.37 -27.99 11.69
CA LEU A 9 -23.09 -27.17 12.67
C LEU A 9 -22.34 -26.98 14.00
N GLU A 10 -21.34 -27.82 14.32
CA GLU A 10 -20.52 -27.65 15.53
C GLU A 10 -19.44 -26.58 15.34
N HIS A 11 -18.92 -26.44 14.12
CA HIS A 11 -17.82 -25.53 13.80
C HIS A 11 -18.27 -24.27 13.04
N PHE A 12 -19.47 -24.27 12.48
CA PHE A 12 -20.02 -23.16 11.71
C PHE A 12 -20.22 -21.91 12.60
N GLY A 13 -19.61 -20.79 12.18
CA GLY A 13 -19.68 -19.52 12.91
C GLY A 13 -18.57 -19.29 13.93
N MET A 14 -17.63 -20.22 14.09
CA MET A 14 -16.44 -20.01 14.94
C MET A 14 -15.48 -19.00 14.31
N THR A 15 -14.93 -18.11 15.13
CA THR A 15 -13.86 -17.20 14.72
C THR A 15 -12.54 -17.97 14.70
N LEU A 16 -11.92 -18.06 13.53
CA LEU A 16 -10.56 -18.58 13.41
C LEU A 16 -9.57 -17.59 14.05
N THR A 17 -8.89 -18.01 15.09
CA THR A 17 -7.76 -17.29 15.71
C THR A 17 -6.47 -18.06 15.50
N ASP A 18 -5.33 -17.36 15.52
CA ASP A 18 -3.98 -17.95 15.48
C ASP A 18 -3.68 -18.88 14.29
N THR A 19 -4.35 -18.66 13.15
CA THR A 19 -4.15 -19.47 11.95
C THR A 19 -2.74 -19.29 11.38
N SER A 20 -2.10 -20.40 11.03
CA SER A 20 -0.83 -20.40 10.29
C SER A 20 -1.05 -20.73 8.82
N ARG A 21 -0.44 -19.95 7.93
CA ARG A 21 -0.46 -20.27 6.49
C ARG A 21 0.54 -21.39 6.21
N VAL A 22 0.04 -22.54 5.77
CA VAL A 22 0.83 -23.67 5.27
C VAL A 22 0.71 -23.78 3.75
N TYR A 23 1.80 -24.14 3.08
CA TYR A 23 1.79 -24.43 1.65
C TYR A 23 1.83 -25.94 1.46
N VAL A 24 0.96 -26.47 0.59
CA VAL A 24 0.84 -27.91 0.35
C VAL A 24 1.18 -28.20 -1.11
N SER A 25 2.00 -29.22 -1.33
CA SER A 25 2.33 -29.77 -2.64
C SER A 25 1.75 -31.18 -2.78
N LYS A 26 1.84 -31.77 -3.99
CA LYS A 26 1.50 -33.19 -4.21
C LYS A 26 2.29 -34.16 -3.32
N LYS A 27 3.42 -33.74 -2.73
CA LYS A 27 4.28 -34.54 -1.85
C LYS A 27 4.05 -34.27 -0.35
N GLY A 28 3.05 -33.47 -0.01
CA GLY A 28 2.77 -33.05 1.37
C GLY A 28 3.11 -31.59 1.66
N ILE A 29 3.22 -31.28 2.95
CA ILE A 29 3.44 -29.92 3.46
C ILE A 29 4.84 -29.43 3.08
N ILE A 30 4.93 -28.20 2.59
CA ILE A 30 6.18 -27.54 2.25
C ILE A 30 6.75 -26.87 3.51
N HIS A 31 7.97 -27.25 3.90
CA HIS A 31 8.64 -26.71 5.09
C HIS A 31 9.51 -25.49 4.82
N LEU A 32 9.92 -25.27 3.57
CA LEU A 32 10.77 -24.14 3.19
C LEU A 32 10.19 -23.45 1.95
N VAL A 33 10.02 -22.12 2.04
CA VAL A 33 9.46 -21.31 0.97
C VAL A 33 10.38 -20.14 0.69
N ASP A 34 10.87 -20.06 -0.55
CA ASP A 34 11.59 -18.90 -1.04
C ASP A 34 10.61 -17.86 -1.54
N GLU A 35 10.59 -16.71 -0.86
CA GLU A 35 9.73 -15.59 -1.21
C GLU A 35 10.51 -14.56 -2.04
N TRP A 36 10.01 -14.28 -3.24
CA TRP A 36 10.58 -13.30 -4.16
C TRP A 36 9.64 -12.10 -4.32
N GLU A 37 10.20 -10.90 -4.31
CA GLU A 37 9.50 -9.68 -4.70
C GLU A 37 9.81 -9.38 -6.17
N VAL A 38 8.76 -9.30 -6.98
CA VAL A 38 8.85 -9.01 -8.43
C VAL A 38 8.28 -7.62 -8.66
N LEU A 39 9.14 -6.66 -9.01
CA LEU A 39 8.73 -5.31 -9.38
C LEU A 39 8.41 -5.28 -10.87
N LYS A 40 7.20 -4.82 -11.19
CA LYS A 40 6.74 -4.66 -12.58
C LYS A 40 6.70 -3.19 -12.98
N ASN A 41 6.96 -2.94 -14.25
CA ASN A 41 6.73 -1.67 -14.89
C ASN A 41 5.23 -1.45 -15.18
N PRO A 42 4.81 -0.21 -15.51
CA PRO A 42 3.44 0.07 -15.91
C PRO A 42 2.96 -0.69 -17.15
N ASP A 43 3.88 -1.09 -18.03
CA ASP A 43 3.64 -1.94 -19.23
C ASP A 43 3.46 -3.43 -18.90
N GLY A 44 3.70 -3.84 -17.65
CA GLY A 44 3.62 -5.23 -17.19
C GLY A 44 4.94 -6.00 -17.27
N GLU A 45 6.00 -5.45 -17.86
CA GLU A 45 7.32 -6.08 -17.91
C GLU A 45 7.96 -6.16 -16.52
N THR A 46 8.77 -7.21 -16.29
CA THR A 46 9.47 -7.38 -15.02
C THR A 46 10.69 -6.48 -14.99
N ARG A 47 10.69 -5.50 -14.09
CA ARG A 47 11.80 -4.58 -13.88
C ARG A 47 12.90 -5.22 -13.03
N GLU A 48 12.50 -5.88 -11.95
CA GLU A 48 13.43 -6.42 -10.97
C GLU A 48 12.81 -7.63 -10.26
N ARG A 49 13.64 -8.62 -9.93
CA ARG A 49 13.27 -9.75 -9.08
C ARG A 49 14.32 -9.88 -7.98
N ARG A 50 13.90 -9.74 -6.73
CA ARG A 50 14.78 -9.78 -5.56
C ARG A 50 14.20 -10.64 -4.44
N GLN A 51 15.02 -11.03 -3.48
CA GLN A 51 14.56 -11.78 -2.32
C GLN A 51 13.73 -10.88 -1.39
N ARG A 52 12.60 -11.39 -0.90
CA ARG A 52 11.68 -10.61 -0.08
C ARG A 52 12.33 -10.24 1.26
N GLN A 53 12.39 -8.95 1.56
CA GLN A 53 12.85 -8.45 2.85
C GLN A 53 11.67 -8.33 3.82
N LYS A 54 11.77 -8.99 4.99
CA LYS A 54 10.74 -8.93 6.04
C LYS A 54 11.07 -7.81 7.03
N GLN A 55 10.70 -6.59 6.68
CA GLN A 55 10.92 -5.43 7.55
C GLN A 55 10.15 -5.58 8.88
N SER A 56 10.70 -5.04 9.96
CA SER A 56 10.03 -4.99 11.26
C SER A 56 8.84 -4.04 11.23
N GLN A 57 7.86 -4.32 12.10
CA GLN A 57 6.78 -3.39 12.36
C GLN A 57 7.34 -2.11 13.00
N ASN A 58 6.86 -0.94 12.58
CA ASN A 58 7.26 0.36 13.13
C ASN A 58 6.08 1.22 13.61
N ILE A 59 4.90 0.60 13.73
CA ILE A 59 3.78 1.16 14.49
C ILE A 59 3.73 0.50 15.87
N ASN A 60 3.32 1.26 16.88
CA ASN A 60 3.25 0.77 18.27
C ASN A 60 4.61 0.22 18.78
N SER A 61 5.71 0.86 18.36
CA SER A 61 7.05 0.64 18.89
C SER A 61 7.42 1.76 19.87
N ASP A 62 8.59 1.66 20.47
CA ASP A 62 9.12 2.69 21.39
C ASP A 62 9.34 4.06 20.70
N ILE A 63 9.38 4.07 19.37
CA ILE A 63 9.55 5.28 18.58
C ILE A 63 8.16 5.75 18.09
N PRO A 64 7.69 6.93 18.51
CA PRO A 64 6.40 7.43 18.07
C PRO A 64 6.41 7.77 16.59
N LEU A 65 5.23 7.68 15.96
CA LEU A 65 5.06 8.18 14.59
C LEU A 65 5.22 9.70 14.57
N ARG A 66 5.98 10.19 13.60
CA ARG A 66 6.27 11.61 13.46
C ARG A 66 5.34 12.26 12.45
N TRP A 67 4.87 13.43 12.84
CA TRP A 67 4.20 14.37 11.96
C TRP A 67 5.27 15.01 11.10
N SER A 68 5.22 14.78 9.78
CA SER A 68 6.26 15.30 8.90
C SER A 68 6.16 16.82 8.65
N GLY A 69 5.07 17.46 9.10
CA GLY A 69 4.74 18.85 8.76
C GLY A 69 4.37 19.06 7.28
N LYS A 70 4.38 18.00 6.48
CA LYS A 70 4.05 18.06 5.05
C LYS A 70 2.55 17.86 4.85
N PHE A 71 1.89 18.95 4.47
CA PHE A 71 0.48 18.98 4.11
C PHE A 71 0.32 18.83 2.59
N ILE A 72 -0.73 18.11 2.17
CA ILE A 72 -1.09 17.88 0.78
C ILE A 72 -2.58 18.15 0.64
N LYS A 73 -3.00 19.04 -0.27
CA LYS A 73 -4.42 19.31 -0.52
C LYS A 73 -5.17 18.02 -0.89
N LYS A 74 -6.42 17.88 -0.46
CA LYS A 74 -7.22 16.67 -0.74
C LYS A 74 -7.35 16.41 -2.25
N GLU A 75 -7.54 17.48 -3.03
CA GLU A 75 -7.59 17.42 -4.50
C GLU A 75 -6.28 16.88 -5.08
N ASP A 76 -5.13 17.42 -4.67
CA ASP A 76 -3.83 16.95 -5.13
C ASP A 76 -3.59 15.49 -4.76
N ALA A 77 -3.99 15.10 -3.55
CA ALA A 77 -3.82 13.75 -3.07
C ALA A 77 -4.65 12.74 -3.87
N ALA A 78 -5.89 13.09 -4.22
CA ALA A 78 -6.78 12.25 -5.03
C ALA A 78 -6.22 11.98 -6.45
N HIS A 79 -5.46 12.93 -7.01
CA HIS A 79 -4.84 12.77 -8.33
C HIS A 79 -3.45 12.09 -8.29
N LYS A 80 -2.81 12.05 -7.12
CA LYS A 80 -1.43 11.55 -6.95
C LYS A 80 -1.35 10.17 -6.32
N PHE A 81 -2.28 9.79 -5.45
CA PHE A 81 -2.17 8.58 -4.64
C PHE A 81 -3.38 7.66 -4.81
N ILE A 82 -3.12 6.35 -4.83
CA ILE A 82 -4.17 5.33 -4.70
C ILE A 82 -4.22 4.86 -3.25
N PHE A 83 -5.30 5.19 -2.55
CA PHE A 83 -5.49 4.76 -1.16
C PHE A 83 -6.11 3.37 -1.11
N THR A 84 -5.37 2.41 -0.57
CA THR A 84 -5.75 0.98 -0.55
C THR A 84 -6.31 0.54 0.79
N HIS A 85 -5.94 1.23 1.88
CA HIS A 85 -6.41 0.92 3.22
C HIS A 85 -6.74 2.20 3.99
N LYS A 86 -7.72 2.09 4.89
CA LYS A 86 -8.15 3.18 5.77
C LYS A 86 -8.19 2.66 7.20
N ARG A 87 -7.72 3.46 8.16
CA ARG A 87 -7.82 3.17 9.60
C ARG A 87 -8.35 4.41 10.29
N GLN A 88 -9.40 4.27 11.09
CA GLN A 88 -9.90 5.37 11.89
C GLN A 88 -9.14 5.43 13.22
N LEU A 89 -8.75 6.62 13.64
CA LEU A 89 -8.26 6.88 14.99
C LEU A 89 -9.45 7.25 15.85
N ILE A 90 -9.58 6.57 16.99
CA ILE A 90 -10.64 6.79 17.96
C ILE A 90 -10.01 7.19 19.30
N HIS A 91 -10.67 8.10 20.01
CA HIS A 91 -10.29 8.46 21.36
C HIS A 91 -10.69 7.35 22.33
N VAL A 92 -9.97 7.28 23.45
CA VAL A 92 -10.25 6.33 24.53
C VAL A 92 -10.84 7.00 25.76
N ASN A 93 -10.63 8.31 25.90
CA ASN A 93 -11.14 9.15 27.00
C ASN A 93 -11.28 10.61 26.56
N GLY A 94 -11.84 11.47 27.43
CA GLY A 94 -12.06 12.89 27.13
C GLY A 94 -10.79 13.68 26.81
N LEU A 95 -9.67 13.39 27.49
CA LEU A 95 -8.41 14.06 27.20
C LEU A 95 -7.91 13.75 25.77
N THR A 96 -7.96 12.47 25.37
CA THR A 96 -7.60 12.06 24.00
C THR A 96 -8.60 12.57 22.96
N TYR A 97 -9.85 12.80 23.36
CA TYR A 97 -10.86 13.40 22.48
C TYR A 97 -10.43 14.82 22.09
N ASP A 98 -10.06 15.67 23.04
CA ASP A 98 -9.69 17.07 22.76
C ASP A 98 -8.49 17.14 21.79
N PHE A 99 -7.47 16.32 22.02
CA PHE A 99 -6.32 16.24 21.11
C PHE A 99 -6.71 15.78 19.71
N LEU A 100 -7.47 14.68 19.59
CA LEU A 100 -7.85 14.15 18.27
C LEU A 100 -8.82 15.08 17.53
N TYR A 101 -9.70 15.77 18.26
CA TYR A 101 -10.63 16.75 17.72
C TYR A 101 -9.89 17.97 17.16
N GLU A 102 -8.98 18.58 17.92
CA GLU A 102 -8.20 19.74 17.46
C GLU A 102 -7.35 19.40 16.23
N MET A 103 -6.75 18.20 16.22
CA MET A 103 -6.01 17.71 15.04
C MET A 103 -6.92 17.51 13.83
N ALA A 104 -8.13 16.97 14.03
CA ALA A 104 -9.10 16.80 12.97
C ALA A 104 -9.59 18.15 12.43
N LYS A 105 -9.83 19.11 13.31
CA LYS A 105 -10.23 20.48 13.00
C LYS A 105 -9.17 21.21 12.18
N GLU A 106 -7.90 21.17 12.60
CA GLU A 106 -6.78 21.77 11.85
C GLU A 106 -6.71 21.24 10.42
N LEU A 107 -6.83 19.92 10.23
CA LEU A 107 -6.79 19.29 8.90
C LEU A 107 -8.05 19.57 8.07
N HIS A 108 -9.21 19.67 8.72
CA HIS A 108 -10.48 19.99 8.08
C HIS A 108 -10.46 21.42 7.53
N GLU A 109 -10.11 22.40 8.37
CA GLU A 109 -10.03 23.82 8.00
C GLU A 109 -9.01 24.06 6.90
N ARG A 110 -7.87 23.35 6.93
CA ARG A 110 -6.85 23.44 5.87
C ARG A 110 -7.22 22.72 4.57
N ASN A 111 -8.30 21.95 4.56
CA ASN A 111 -8.69 21.06 3.46
C ASN A 111 -7.51 20.22 2.91
N SER A 112 -6.74 19.64 3.83
CA SER A 112 -5.49 18.94 3.49
C SER A 112 -5.32 17.64 4.28
N LEU A 113 -4.49 16.77 3.74
CA LEU A 113 -3.96 15.59 4.39
C LEU A 113 -2.56 15.88 4.91
N MET A 114 -2.20 15.30 6.05
CA MET A 114 -0.85 15.40 6.58
C MET A 114 -0.13 14.07 6.49
N LEU A 115 1.10 14.08 5.98
CA LEU A 115 1.91 12.87 5.87
C LEU A 115 2.49 12.46 7.23
N LEU A 116 2.28 11.20 7.62
CA LEU A 116 2.91 10.55 8.77
C LEU A 116 4.07 9.67 8.33
N ARG A 117 5.12 9.66 9.14
CA ARG A 117 6.32 8.85 8.91
C ARG A 117 6.74 8.15 10.20
N GLY A 118 7.33 6.97 10.05
CA GLY A 118 7.90 6.20 11.14
C GLY A 118 9.42 6.34 11.21
N GLY A 119 10.02 5.61 12.15
CA GLY A 119 11.47 5.57 12.37
C GLY A 119 12.01 6.74 13.19
N GLU A 120 13.21 6.60 13.75
CA GLU A 120 13.81 7.59 14.67
C GLU A 120 13.85 8.99 14.08
N LYS A 121 14.21 9.07 12.79
CA LYS A 121 14.34 10.32 12.02
C LYS A 121 13.02 10.78 11.36
N GLY A 122 11.95 9.99 11.40
CA GLY A 122 10.68 10.33 10.75
C GLY A 122 10.75 10.32 9.23
N ASP A 123 11.61 9.50 8.65
CA ASP A 123 11.82 9.39 7.20
C ASP A 123 11.38 8.04 6.63
N GLN A 124 10.88 7.12 7.47
CA GLN A 124 10.49 5.78 7.05
C GLN A 124 8.98 5.70 6.74
N PRO A 125 8.57 4.86 5.78
CA PRO A 125 7.16 4.52 5.58
C PRO A 125 6.60 3.73 6.77
N ILE A 126 5.28 3.64 6.88
CA ILE A 126 4.60 2.88 7.94
C ILE A 126 4.51 1.41 7.56
N ILE A 127 4.95 0.54 8.47
CA ILE A 127 4.89 -0.92 8.38
C ILE A 127 4.01 -1.41 9.52
N MET A 128 2.80 -1.84 9.18
CA MET A 128 1.76 -2.16 10.16
C MET A 128 2.02 -3.45 10.92
N THR A 129 2.58 -4.46 10.25
CA THR A 129 2.93 -5.76 10.83
C THR A 129 4.23 -6.26 10.22
N ARG A 130 4.91 -7.18 10.90
CA ARG A 130 6.19 -7.73 10.43
C ARG A 130 6.05 -8.33 9.03
N GLY A 131 6.89 -7.87 8.10
CA GLY A 131 6.89 -8.31 6.70
C GLY A 131 5.70 -7.81 5.87
N ALA A 132 4.85 -6.93 6.41
CA ALA A 132 3.84 -6.24 5.62
C ALA A 132 4.47 -5.30 4.59
N LYS A 133 3.68 -4.88 3.60
CA LYS A 133 4.10 -3.85 2.66
C LYS A 133 4.26 -2.51 3.39
N PRO A 134 5.28 -1.71 3.04
CA PRO A 134 5.38 -0.34 3.52
C PRO A 134 4.31 0.54 2.88
N TYR A 135 3.73 1.45 3.67
CA TYR A 135 2.72 2.42 3.22
C TYR A 135 3.15 3.85 3.55
N ASN A 136 2.88 4.76 2.62
CA ASN A 136 2.76 6.18 2.94
C ASN A 136 1.42 6.39 3.65
N ALA A 137 1.46 7.03 4.82
CA ALA A 137 0.29 7.22 5.65
C ALA A 137 -0.09 8.71 5.68
N PHE A 138 -1.36 9.00 5.43
CA PHE A 138 -1.87 10.36 5.33
C PHE A 138 -3.03 10.52 6.31
N LEU A 139 -2.91 11.46 7.23
CA LEU A 139 -3.98 11.78 8.18
C LEU A 139 -4.97 12.73 7.52
N GLU A 140 -6.24 12.36 7.56
CA GLU A 140 -7.36 13.17 7.15
C GLU A 140 -8.20 13.52 8.38
N GLY A 141 -8.49 14.80 8.56
CA GLY A 141 -9.46 15.28 9.55
C GLY A 141 -10.75 15.76 8.90
N ARG A 142 -11.87 15.49 9.58
CA ARG A 142 -13.19 16.08 9.33
C ARG A 142 -13.85 16.36 10.67
N ILE A 143 -14.64 17.43 10.72
CA ILE A 143 -15.45 17.77 11.90
C ILE A 143 -16.89 18.06 11.49
N ASP A 144 -17.80 17.85 12.42
CA ASP A 144 -19.23 18.21 12.32
C ASP A 144 -19.73 18.59 13.73
N GLY A 145 -19.82 19.90 14.00
CA GLY A 145 -20.04 20.40 15.36
C GLY A 145 -18.99 19.84 16.32
N ASP A 146 -19.43 19.20 17.40
CA ASP A 146 -18.58 18.55 18.41
C ASP A 146 -18.25 17.08 18.06
N SER A 147 -18.40 16.68 16.81
CA SER A 147 -17.97 15.36 16.33
C SER A 147 -16.75 15.50 15.44
N TYR A 148 -15.83 14.53 15.53
CA TYR A 148 -14.69 14.45 14.61
C TYR A 148 -14.57 13.08 13.97
N LEU A 149 -13.91 13.07 12.81
CA LEU A 149 -13.45 11.88 12.13
C LEU A 149 -11.99 12.08 11.75
N LEU A 150 -11.12 11.23 12.28
CA LEU A 150 -9.71 11.22 11.97
C LEU A 150 -9.35 9.88 11.31
N VAL A 151 -8.96 9.93 10.03
CA VAL A 151 -8.70 8.73 9.22
C VAL A 151 -7.27 8.73 8.71
N LEU A 152 -6.56 7.64 8.99
CA LEU A 152 -5.28 7.32 8.37
C LEU A 152 -5.53 6.63 7.03
N GLN A 153 -5.32 7.36 5.96
CA GLN A 153 -5.36 6.89 4.58
C GLN A 153 -3.99 6.32 4.21
N LEU A 154 -3.94 5.06 3.79
CA LEU A 154 -2.68 4.36 3.47
C LEU A 154 -2.58 4.14 1.97
N SER A 155 -1.44 4.52 1.41
CA SER A 155 -1.13 4.34 0.00
C SER A 155 0.29 3.80 -0.18
N ASN A 156 0.45 2.85 -1.08
CA ASN A 156 1.73 2.31 -1.51
C ASN A 156 1.94 2.46 -3.02
N MET A 157 1.11 3.28 -3.67
CA MET A 157 1.12 3.50 -5.12
C MET A 157 0.88 4.97 -5.43
N GLU A 158 1.74 5.52 -6.27
CA GLU A 158 1.63 6.88 -6.79
C GLU A 158 1.26 6.84 -8.27
N LEU A 159 0.28 7.66 -8.64
CA LEU A 159 -0.13 7.86 -10.02
C LEU A 159 0.88 8.78 -10.71
N LYS A 160 1.33 8.36 -11.89
CA LYS A 160 2.10 9.20 -12.80
C LYS A 160 1.18 9.73 -13.89
N ARG A 161 1.35 10.98 -14.27
CA ARG A 161 0.67 11.51 -15.45
C ARG A 161 1.13 10.72 -16.68
N PRO A 162 0.22 10.30 -17.57
CA PRO A 162 0.62 9.70 -18.82
C PRO A 162 1.47 10.71 -19.62
N PRO A 163 2.43 10.24 -20.43
CA PRO A 163 3.14 11.11 -21.35
C PRO A 163 2.11 11.79 -22.25
N MET A 164 2.22 13.12 -22.40
CA MET A 164 1.36 13.88 -23.29
C MET A 164 1.57 13.38 -24.71
N SER A 165 0.58 12.69 -25.28
CA SER A 165 0.57 12.43 -26.72
C SER A 165 0.40 13.78 -27.41
N GLU A 166 1.36 14.20 -28.21
CA GLU A 166 1.21 15.38 -29.06
C GLU A 166 -0.06 15.23 -29.92
N PRO A 167 -0.92 16.27 -30.00
CA PRO A 167 -2.08 16.23 -30.88
C PRO A 167 -1.61 16.32 -32.34
N GLY A 168 -1.24 15.18 -32.92
CA GLY A 168 -0.77 15.16 -34.31
C GLY A 168 0.02 13.92 -34.74
N ALA A 169 -0.35 12.72 -34.31
CA ALA A 169 0.15 11.50 -34.95
C ALA A 169 -1.01 10.53 -35.16
N VAL A 170 -1.73 10.74 -36.27
CA VAL A 170 -2.56 9.72 -36.87
C VAL A 170 -1.70 8.47 -37.05
N ALA A 171 -2.17 7.36 -36.50
CA ALA A 171 -1.56 6.06 -36.64
C ALA A 171 -1.51 5.69 -38.14
N THR A 172 -0.37 5.98 -38.77
CA THR A 172 -0.03 5.38 -40.06
C THR A 172 0.95 4.26 -39.74
N GLY A 173 0.47 3.03 -39.83
CA GLY A 173 1.34 1.86 -39.74
C GLY A 173 2.38 1.93 -40.85
N SER A 174 3.66 1.90 -40.48
CA SER A 174 4.73 1.60 -41.42
C SER A 174 5.60 0.50 -40.84
N SER A 175 5.31 -0.72 -41.29
CA SER A 175 6.22 -1.84 -41.28
C SER A 175 7.53 -1.46 -41.97
N THR A 176 8.66 -1.61 -41.29
CA THR A 176 9.96 -1.77 -41.97
C THR A 176 10.90 -2.63 -41.12
N THR A 177 10.87 -3.92 -41.45
CA THR A 177 12.02 -4.80 -41.68
C THR A 177 13.25 -4.70 -40.76
N LYS A 178 13.34 -5.69 -39.85
CA LYS A 178 14.61 -6.16 -39.26
C LYS A 178 15.61 -6.51 -40.36
N LYS A 179 16.77 -5.84 -40.38
CA LYS A 179 17.97 -6.32 -41.08
C LYS A 179 18.82 -7.12 -40.09
N SER A 180 18.91 -8.43 -40.31
CA SER A 180 19.74 -9.37 -39.55
C SER A 180 21.24 -9.02 -39.65
N PRO A 181 22.05 -9.21 -38.59
CA PRO A 181 23.50 -9.20 -38.74
C PRO A 181 23.98 -10.55 -39.28
N ALA A 182 24.74 -10.48 -40.39
CA ALA A 182 25.39 -11.63 -41.00
C ALA A 182 26.58 -12.11 -40.16
N LYS A 183 26.64 -13.42 -39.95
CA LYS A 183 27.85 -14.15 -39.54
C LYS A 183 28.89 -14.04 -40.66
N THR A 184 30.15 -13.75 -40.30
CA THR A 184 31.30 -14.25 -41.07
C THR A 184 32.35 -14.78 -40.12
N ALA A 185 32.61 -16.08 -40.25
CA ALA A 185 33.72 -16.78 -39.64
C ALA A 185 34.85 -16.95 -40.66
N LYS A 186 36.07 -17.02 -40.12
CA LYS A 186 37.29 -17.72 -40.57
C LYS A 186 38.41 -16.95 -41.30
N LYS A 187 39.57 -17.05 -40.62
CA LYS A 187 40.92 -17.46 -41.05
C LYS A 187 41.75 -16.49 -41.90
N LYS A 188 42.88 -16.09 -41.32
CA LYS A 188 44.18 -16.66 -41.71
C LYS A 188 45.02 -16.91 -40.45
#